data_AF-A0A965E3R0-F1
#
_entry.id   AF-A0A965E3R0-F1
#
_cell.length_a   1.000
_cell.length_b   1.000
_cell.length_c   1.000
_cell.angle_alpha   90.00
_cell.angle_beta   90.00
_cell.angle_gamma   90.00
#
_symmetry.space_group_name_H-M   'P 1'
#
loop_
_entity.id
_entity.type
_entity.pdbx_description
1 polymer ?
#
loop_
_entity_poly.entity_id
_entity_poly.type
_entity_poly.pdbx_seq_one_letter_code
_entity_poly.pdbx_strand_id
1 'polypeptide(L)'
;WWTGAQRRELAATALLAITETQPVPPWVGVSTVANKLPANLTAPNIAHDAIYRISRHAATLTREWYEKVVAEIDPLAFIELCGIACTVASVAAFRRTLNLPNLELGPVVAGAPSRSKPENLVMAQLNWVPVIGPADKEAAVVQAFTAVPETNRVIWAMADAQYIPDKEMVDPRWTRGTLSRLQMELVATRVSQQRECFY
;
A
#
# COMPACT_ATOMS: atom_id res chain seq x y z
N TRP A 1 9.49 -3.94 -9.50
CA TRP A 1 8.95 -3.21 -10.66
C TRP A 1 9.55 -1.83 -10.77
N TRP A 2 9.53 -1.03 -9.70
CA TRP A 2 10.12 0.30 -9.69
C TRP A 2 11.63 0.26 -9.41
N THR A 3 12.40 1.16 -10.03
CA THR A 3 13.81 1.37 -9.64
C THR A 3 13.90 1.95 -8.22
N GLY A 4 15.07 1.92 -7.59
CA GLY A 4 15.24 2.53 -6.26
C GLY A 4 14.87 4.02 -6.23
N ALA A 5 15.18 4.77 -7.30
CA ALA A 5 14.83 6.18 -7.42
C ALA A 5 13.31 6.36 -7.48
N GLN A 6 12.63 5.60 -8.35
CA GLN A 6 11.18 5.62 -8.48
C GLN A 6 10.47 5.20 -7.19
N ARG A 7 10.96 4.16 -6.48
CA ARG A 7 10.40 3.74 -5.19
C ARG A 7 10.43 4.87 -4.17
N ARG A 8 11.57 5.56 -4.06
CA ARG A 8 11.72 6.68 -3.12
C ARG A 8 10.81 7.85 -3.49
N GLU A 9 10.74 8.17 -4.77
CA GLU A 9 9.90 9.24 -5.33
C GLU A 9 8.40 8.98 -5.10
N LEU A 10 7.94 7.75 -5.34
CA LEU A 10 6.57 7.32 -5.06
C LEU A 10 6.28 7.27 -3.57
N ALA A 11 7.22 6.80 -2.74
CA ALA A 11 7.10 6.84 -1.28
C ALA A 11 6.98 8.28 -0.74
N ALA A 12 7.68 9.24 -1.35
CA ALA A 12 7.54 10.66 -1.01
C ALA A 12 6.16 11.19 -1.35
N THR A 13 5.59 10.76 -2.48
CA THR A 13 4.22 11.11 -2.89
C THR A 13 3.17 10.52 -1.94
N ALA A 14 3.35 9.26 -1.52
CA ALA A 14 2.50 8.64 -0.50
C ALA A 14 2.58 9.41 0.83
N LEU A 15 3.80 9.78 1.26
CA LEU A 15 4.02 10.53 2.50
C LEU A 15 3.38 11.92 2.44
N LEU A 16 3.49 12.62 1.31
CA LEU A 16 2.79 13.88 1.05
C LEU A 16 1.27 13.70 1.27
N ALA A 17 0.67 12.73 0.57
CA ALA A 17 -0.77 12.49 0.60
C ALA A 17 -1.33 12.28 2.03
N ILE A 18 -0.60 11.55 2.88
CA ILE A 18 -1.03 11.25 4.26
C ILE A 18 -0.73 12.35 5.29
N THR A 19 0.13 13.32 4.95
CA THR A 19 0.52 14.43 5.85
C THR A 19 -0.13 15.75 5.50
N GLU A 20 -0.72 15.87 4.30
CA GLU A 20 -1.37 17.11 3.88
C GLU A 20 -2.61 17.45 4.72
N THR A 21 -2.65 18.73 5.10
CA THR A 21 -3.78 19.38 5.77
C THR A 21 -4.92 19.70 4.79
N GLN A 22 -4.57 20.06 3.55
CA GLN A 22 -5.50 20.33 2.46
C GLN A 22 -5.19 19.38 1.29
N PRO A 23 -5.75 18.16 1.30
CA PRO A 23 -5.47 17.17 0.27
C PRO A 23 -6.08 17.56 -1.08
N VAL A 24 -5.43 17.14 -2.16
CA VAL A 24 -5.97 17.21 -3.52
C VAL A 24 -7.23 16.32 -3.60
N PRO A 25 -8.34 16.77 -4.21
CA PRO A 25 -9.54 15.94 -4.35
C PRO A 25 -9.29 14.65 -5.15
N PRO A 26 -10.01 13.55 -4.87
CA PRO A 26 -9.73 12.23 -5.46
C PRO A 26 -9.89 12.14 -6.99
N TRP A 27 -10.61 13.07 -7.61
CA TRP A 27 -10.78 13.16 -9.07
C TRP A 27 -9.74 14.05 -9.77
N VAL A 28 -8.79 14.63 -9.04
CA VAL A 28 -7.70 15.45 -9.59
C VAL A 28 -6.38 14.70 -9.41
N GLY A 29 -5.64 14.50 -10.50
CA GLY A 29 -4.29 13.93 -10.43
C GLY A 29 -3.34 14.90 -9.73
N VAL A 30 -2.66 14.47 -8.67
CA VAL A 30 -1.68 15.31 -7.96
C VAL A 30 -0.57 15.81 -8.90
N SER A 31 -0.25 15.05 -9.94
CA SER A 31 0.72 15.40 -10.98
C SER A 31 0.31 16.63 -11.81
N THR A 32 -1.00 16.94 -11.84
CA THR A 32 -1.57 18.08 -12.58
C THR A 32 -1.63 19.36 -11.73
N VAL A 33 -1.38 19.27 -10.43
CA VAL A 33 -1.44 20.41 -9.51
C VAL A 33 -0.08 21.09 -9.46
N ALA A 34 -0.05 22.37 -9.85
CA ALA A 34 1.18 23.15 -9.89
C ALA A 34 1.94 23.11 -8.56
N ASN A 35 3.25 22.85 -8.63
CA ASN A 35 4.17 22.81 -7.49
C ASN A 35 3.83 21.78 -6.39
N LYS A 36 2.94 20.79 -6.66
CA LYS A 36 2.70 19.70 -5.69
C LYS A 36 3.76 18.62 -5.73
N LEU A 37 4.28 18.31 -6.92
CA LEU A 37 5.36 17.36 -7.11
C LEU A 37 6.62 18.07 -7.65
N PRO A 38 7.82 17.49 -7.45
CA PRO A 38 9.03 17.97 -8.13
C PRO A 38 8.88 18.00 -9.66
N ALA A 39 9.55 18.93 -10.33
CA ALA A 39 9.43 19.08 -11.78
C ALA A 39 10.07 17.92 -12.57
N ASN A 40 11.11 17.30 -12.02
CA ASN A 40 11.88 16.25 -12.67
C ASN A 40 11.53 14.89 -12.04
N LEU A 41 10.38 14.34 -12.42
CA LEU A 41 9.93 13.02 -11.99
C LEU A 41 10.56 11.92 -12.85
N THR A 42 10.87 10.79 -12.22
CA THR A 42 11.38 9.59 -12.87
C THR A 42 10.33 8.49 -12.99
N ALA A 43 9.32 8.49 -12.11
CA ALA A 43 8.14 7.65 -12.25
C ALA A 43 7.09 8.37 -13.12
N PRO A 44 6.24 7.62 -13.87
CA PRO A 44 5.22 8.23 -14.69
C PRO A 44 4.15 8.91 -13.83
N ASN A 45 3.58 10.00 -14.34
CA ASN A 45 2.56 10.80 -13.62
C ASN A 45 1.39 9.96 -13.10
N ILE A 46 0.91 8.99 -13.88
CA ILE A 46 -0.18 8.10 -13.48
C ILE A 46 0.15 7.29 -12.21
N ALA A 47 1.43 6.92 -11.98
CA ALA A 47 1.85 6.22 -10.77
C ALA A 47 1.82 7.14 -9.55
N HIS A 48 2.15 8.43 -9.71
CA HIS A 48 2.00 9.44 -8.67
C HIS A 48 0.53 9.68 -8.32
N ASP A 49 -0.31 9.86 -9.33
CA ASP A 49 -1.74 10.07 -9.16
C ASP A 49 -2.39 8.86 -8.47
N ALA A 50 -2.00 7.65 -8.89
CA ALA A 50 -2.48 6.43 -8.28
C ALA A 50 -2.03 6.28 -6.82
N ILE A 51 -0.73 6.41 -6.51
CA ILE A 51 -0.26 6.21 -5.13
C ILE A 51 -0.78 7.29 -4.18
N TYR A 52 -0.96 8.52 -4.67
CA TYR A 52 -1.58 9.59 -3.90
C TYR A 52 -3.02 9.23 -3.53
N ARG A 53 -3.83 8.82 -4.52
CA ARG A 53 -5.23 8.44 -4.29
C ARG A 53 -5.35 7.19 -3.42
N ILE A 54 -4.52 6.17 -3.61
CA ILE A 54 -4.45 4.98 -2.74
C ILE A 54 -4.15 5.40 -1.30
N SER A 55 -3.18 6.29 -1.09
CA SER A 55 -2.73 6.67 0.25
C SER A 55 -3.72 7.57 0.99
N ARG A 56 -4.49 8.40 0.27
CA ARG A 56 -5.37 9.41 0.89
C ARG A 56 -6.86 9.10 0.77
N HIS A 57 -7.28 8.51 -0.34
CA HIS A 57 -8.68 8.40 -0.76
C HIS A 57 -9.05 6.97 -1.17
N ALA A 58 -8.55 5.96 -0.43
CA ALA A 58 -8.76 4.55 -0.72
C ALA A 58 -10.25 4.14 -0.88
N ALA A 59 -11.15 4.79 -0.13
CA ALA A 59 -12.59 4.58 -0.22
C ALA A 59 -13.20 4.92 -1.60
N THR A 60 -12.50 5.72 -2.39
CA THR A 60 -12.99 6.21 -3.69
C THR A 60 -12.51 5.35 -4.86
N LEU A 61 -11.71 4.32 -4.62
CA LEU A 61 -11.17 3.48 -5.68
C LEU A 61 -12.29 2.61 -6.26
N THR A 62 -12.34 2.50 -7.58
CA THR A 62 -13.28 1.63 -8.29
C THR A 62 -12.53 0.73 -9.26
N ARG A 63 -13.19 -0.33 -9.73
CA ARG A 63 -12.63 -1.24 -10.73
C ARG A 63 -12.28 -0.50 -12.02
N GLU A 64 -13.15 0.40 -12.48
CA GLU A 64 -12.92 1.18 -13.70
C GLU A 64 -11.72 2.12 -13.56
N TRP A 65 -11.52 2.69 -12.36
CA TRP A 65 -10.32 3.47 -12.08
C TRP A 65 -9.07 2.60 -12.12
N TYR A 66 -9.11 1.41 -11.50
CA TYR A 66 -7.99 0.47 -11.53
C TYR A 66 -7.64 0.07 -12.97
N GLU A 67 -8.64 -0.31 -13.77
CA GLU A 67 -8.48 -0.70 -15.17
C GLU A 67 -7.82 0.42 -16.01
N LYS A 68 -8.19 1.69 -15.76
CA LYS A 68 -7.52 2.84 -16.39
C LYS A 68 -6.06 2.98 -15.97
N VAL A 69 -5.76 2.81 -14.68
CA VAL A 69 -4.37 2.89 -14.18
C VAL A 69 -3.52 1.79 -14.80
N VAL A 70 -3.99 0.53 -14.79
CA VAL A 70 -3.19 -0.60 -15.32
C VAL A 70 -3.17 -0.69 -16.85
N ALA A 71 -3.92 0.17 -17.55
CA ALA A 71 -3.73 0.40 -18.97
C ALA A 71 -2.44 1.19 -19.27
N GLU A 72 -1.93 1.94 -18.29
CA GLU A 72 -0.72 2.77 -18.43
C GLU A 72 0.50 2.22 -17.66
N ILE A 73 0.28 1.43 -16.61
CA ILE A 73 1.35 0.77 -15.84
C ILE A 73 1.10 -0.73 -15.71
N ASP A 74 2.17 -1.51 -15.59
CA ASP A 74 2.08 -2.96 -15.38
C ASP A 74 1.26 -3.28 -14.11
N PRO A 75 0.30 -4.22 -14.14
CA PRO A 75 -0.49 -4.61 -12.95
C PRO A 75 0.36 -5.01 -11.74
N LEU A 76 1.52 -5.62 -11.95
CA LEU A 76 2.44 -5.99 -10.88
C LEU A 76 3.21 -4.76 -10.35
N ALA A 77 3.41 -3.73 -11.18
CA ALA A 77 3.91 -2.44 -10.71
C ALA A 77 2.86 -1.72 -9.83
N PHE A 78 1.57 -1.86 -10.16
CA PHE A 78 0.47 -1.39 -9.31
C PHE A 78 0.43 -2.13 -7.96
N ILE A 79 0.60 -3.45 -7.93
CA ILE A 79 0.69 -4.22 -6.68
C ILE A 79 1.85 -3.72 -5.81
N GLU A 80 3.03 -3.49 -6.40
CA GLU A 80 4.16 -2.89 -5.67
C GLU A 80 3.85 -1.47 -5.18
N LEU A 81 3.09 -0.68 -5.95
CA LEU A 81 2.66 0.66 -5.57
C LEU A 81 1.79 0.64 -4.30
N CYS A 82 0.83 -0.28 -4.23
CA CYS A 82 0.04 -0.52 -3.03
C CYS A 82 0.92 -0.91 -1.83
N GLY A 83 1.93 -1.76 -2.06
CA GLY A 83 2.88 -2.15 -1.02
C GLY A 83 3.71 -0.98 -0.47
N ILE A 84 4.15 -0.07 -1.34
CA ILE A 84 4.83 1.17 -0.94
C ILE A 84 3.89 2.04 -0.09
N ALA A 85 2.65 2.25 -0.54
CA ALA A 85 1.66 3.04 0.19
C ALA A 85 1.39 2.47 1.59
N CYS A 86 1.16 1.14 1.70
CA CYS A 86 0.97 0.47 2.98
C CYS A 86 2.17 0.65 3.91
N THR A 87 3.39 0.44 3.40
CA THR A 87 4.62 0.58 4.19
C THR A 87 4.78 2.00 4.75
N VAL A 88 4.61 3.01 3.89
CA VAL A 88 4.72 4.42 4.29
C VAL A 88 3.65 4.78 5.30
N ALA A 89 2.39 4.38 5.07
CA ALA A 89 1.28 4.68 5.96
C ALA A 89 1.50 4.08 7.37
N SER A 90 1.91 2.81 7.45
CA SER A 90 2.17 2.13 8.72
C SER A 90 3.29 2.81 9.51
N VAL A 91 4.45 3.06 8.88
CA VAL A 91 5.59 3.70 9.56
C VAL A 91 5.26 5.14 9.97
N ALA A 92 4.62 5.92 9.10
CA ALA A 92 4.25 7.30 9.41
C ALA A 92 3.21 7.38 10.54
N ALA A 93 2.22 6.49 10.56
CA ALA A 93 1.23 6.41 11.63
C ALA A 93 1.90 6.04 12.96
N PHE A 94 2.77 5.02 12.97
CA PHE A 94 3.51 4.62 14.17
C PHE A 94 4.33 5.77 14.76
N ARG A 95 5.11 6.47 13.92
CA ARG A 95 5.92 7.62 14.35
C ARG A 95 5.06 8.75 14.92
N ARG A 96 3.93 9.05 14.26
CA ARG A 96 2.98 10.07 14.73
C ARG A 96 2.40 9.73 16.09
N THR A 97 1.98 8.48 16.31
CA THR A 97 1.43 8.02 17.59
C THR A 97 2.43 8.14 18.73
N LEU A 98 3.72 7.95 18.44
CA LEU A 98 4.79 8.09 19.42
C LEU A 98 5.38 9.51 19.52
N ASN A 99 4.78 10.51 18.86
CA ASN A 99 5.31 11.88 18.76
C ASN A 99 6.79 11.94 18.32
N LEU A 100 7.20 11.01 17.44
CA LEU A 100 8.53 11.02 16.84
C LEU A 100 8.58 12.01 15.67
N PRO A 101 9.78 12.46 15.26
CA PRO A 101 9.94 13.28 14.05
C PRO A 101 9.29 12.63 12.82
N ASN A 102 8.91 13.44 11.85
CA ASN A 102 8.35 12.94 10.58
C ASN A 102 9.24 11.87 9.93
N LEU A 103 8.63 10.98 9.15
CA LEU A 103 9.37 9.95 8.44
C LEU A 103 10.33 10.59 7.43
N GLU A 104 11.63 10.37 7.62
CA GLU A 104 12.64 10.69 6.63
C GLU A 104 12.87 9.46 5.74
N LEU A 105 12.77 9.66 4.43
CA LEU A 105 13.05 8.61 3.46
C LEU A 105 14.56 8.45 3.29
N GLY A 106 15.04 7.22 3.45
CA GLY A 106 16.45 6.87 3.26
C GLY A 106 16.99 7.21 1.87
N PRO A 107 18.32 7.07 1.68
CA PRO A 107 18.95 7.34 0.38
C PRO A 107 18.44 6.36 -0.69
N VAL A 108 18.54 6.79 -1.95
CA VAL A 108 18.26 5.91 -3.10
C VAL A 108 19.31 4.80 -3.13
N VAL A 109 18.84 3.56 -3.17
CA VAL A 109 19.69 2.40 -3.45
C VAL A 109 19.66 2.15 -4.96
N ALA A 110 20.83 2.24 -5.61
CA ALA A 110 20.95 1.97 -7.04
C ALA A 110 20.72 0.48 -7.35
N GLY A 111 20.15 0.20 -8.52
CA GLY A 111 19.90 -1.16 -8.99
C GLY A 111 18.68 -1.27 -9.89
N ALA A 112 18.67 -2.32 -10.72
CA ALA A 112 17.51 -2.66 -11.52
C ALA A 112 16.45 -3.38 -10.68
N PRO A 113 15.15 -3.15 -10.92
CA PRO A 113 14.10 -3.95 -10.29
C PRO A 113 14.23 -5.41 -10.73
N SER A 114 14.06 -6.35 -9.80
CA SER A 114 14.13 -7.79 -10.11
C SER A 114 13.13 -8.23 -11.17
N ARG A 115 11.92 -7.63 -11.15
CA ARG A 115 10.78 -7.98 -12.03
C ARG A 115 10.50 -9.50 -12.03
N SER A 116 10.79 -10.16 -10.91
CA SER A 116 10.57 -11.60 -10.73
C SER A 116 9.07 -11.88 -10.70
N LYS A 117 8.58 -12.53 -11.74
CA LYS A 117 7.18 -12.87 -11.94
C LYS A 117 6.95 -14.34 -11.59
N PRO A 118 6.02 -14.68 -10.68
CA PRO A 118 5.62 -16.07 -10.46
C PRO A 118 5.04 -16.71 -11.72
N GLU A 119 5.20 -18.03 -11.88
CA GLU A 119 4.76 -18.75 -13.07
C GLU A 119 3.23 -18.96 -13.11
N ASN A 120 2.60 -19.15 -11.96
CA ASN A 120 1.20 -19.53 -11.82
C ASN A 120 0.29 -18.34 -11.40
N LEU A 121 0.43 -17.20 -12.09
CA LEU A 121 -0.44 -16.06 -11.86
C LEU A 121 -1.84 -16.28 -12.45
N VAL A 122 -2.86 -15.99 -11.64
CA VAL A 122 -4.28 -16.06 -12.02
C VAL A 122 -4.99 -14.79 -11.58
N MET A 123 -6.14 -14.48 -12.18
CA MET A 123 -7.00 -13.38 -11.73
C MET A 123 -7.89 -13.86 -10.59
N ALA A 124 -7.96 -13.08 -9.52
CA ALA A 124 -8.87 -13.31 -8.40
C ALA A 124 -10.24 -12.64 -8.65
N GLN A 125 -11.27 -13.12 -7.95
CA GLN A 125 -12.57 -12.45 -7.88
C GLN A 125 -12.68 -11.52 -6.66
N LEU A 126 -11.96 -11.84 -5.58
CA LEU A 126 -12.01 -11.06 -4.34
C LEU A 126 -11.16 -9.78 -4.36
N ASN A 127 -10.34 -9.57 -5.39
CA ASN A 127 -9.60 -8.34 -5.61
C ASN A 127 -9.43 -8.10 -7.13
N TRP A 128 -8.90 -6.95 -7.53
CA TRP A 128 -8.75 -6.58 -8.95
C TRP A 128 -7.41 -6.98 -9.57
N VAL A 129 -6.49 -7.51 -8.76
CA VAL A 129 -5.09 -7.74 -9.14
C VAL A 129 -4.82 -9.23 -9.42
N PRO A 130 -3.82 -9.57 -10.25
CA PRO A 130 -3.37 -10.94 -10.34
C PRO A 130 -2.78 -11.42 -9.01
N VAL A 131 -2.96 -12.70 -8.70
CA VAL A 131 -2.45 -13.38 -7.50
C VAL A 131 -1.77 -14.70 -7.90
N ILE A 132 -0.99 -15.29 -6.99
CA ILE A 132 -0.52 -16.67 -7.14
C ILE A 132 -1.70 -17.63 -6.97
N GLY A 133 -1.86 -18.57 -7.90
CA GLY A 133 -2.92 -19.56 -7.85
C GLY A 133 -2.70 -20.64 -6.76
N PRO A 134 -3.79 -21.25 -6.24
CA PRO A 134 -5.20 -21.00 -6.59
C PRO A 134 -5.74 -19.70 -5.95
N ALA A 135 -6.43 -18.88 -6.76
CA ALA A 135 -7.08 -17.67 -6.25
C ALA A 135 -8.26 -17.98 -5.33
N ASP A 136 -8.59 -17.00 -4.48
CA ASP A 136 -9.81 -16.97 -3.65
C ASP A 136 -9.94 -18.15 -2.69
N LYS A 137 -8.81 -18.77 -2.32
CA LYS A 137 -8.71 -19.73 -1.20
C LYS A 137 -8.43 -19.05 0.14
N GLU A 138 -7.88 -17.85 0.10
CA GLU A 138 -7.58 -17.02 1.26
C GLU A 138 -8.31 -15.68 1.15
N ALA A 139 -8.39 -14.95 2.26
CA ALA A 139 -8.96 -13.60 2.28
C ALA A 139 -8.27 -12.68 1.26
N ALA A 140 -9.02 -11.74 0.65
CA ALA A 140 -8.52 -10.84 -0.39
C ALA A 140 -7.20 -10.16 -0.02
N VAL A 141 -7.07 -9.70 1.23
CA VAL A 141 -5.89 -9.03 1.78
C VAL A 141 -4.66 -9.93 1.88
N VAL A 142 -4.86 -11.23 2.13
CA VAL A 142 -3.77 -12.21 2.27
C VAL A 142 -3.17 -12.53 0.90
N GLN A 143 -4.01 -12.68 -0.13
CA GLN A 143 -3.56 -13.04 -1.47
C GLN A 143 -3.08 -11.84 -2.32
N ALA A 144 -3.49 -10.60 -2.01
CA ALA A 144 -3.33 -9.41 -2.87
C ALA A 144 -1.88 -9.10 -3.31
N PHE A 145 -0.88 -9.39 -2.46
CA PHE A 145 0.52 -9.09 -2.77
C PHE A 145 1.30 -10.28 -3.32
N THR A 146 0.71 -11.48 -3.36
CA THR A 146 1.43 -12.72 -3.68
C THR A 146 2.09 -12.69 -5.06
N ALA A 147 1.50 -11.99 -6.04
CA ALA A 147 2.08 -11.86 -7.38
C ALA A 147 3.39 -11.05 -7.44
N VAL A 148 3.71 -10.32 -6.36
CA VAL A 148 4.99 -9.61 -6.18
C VAL A 148 5.65 -10.13 -4.89
N PRO A 149 6.45 -11.21 -4.97
CA PRO A 149 6.93 -11.93 -3.78
C PRO A 149 7.67 -11.05 -2.76
N GLU A 150 8.50 -10.12 -3.23
CA GLU A 150 9.22 -9.21 -2.32
C GLU A 150 8.29 -8.22 -1.61
N THR A 151 7.27 -7.70 -2.31
CA THR A 151 6.26 -6.86 -1.67
C THR A 151 5.47 -7.66 -0.64
N ASN A 152 5.05 -8.88 -0.98
CA ASN A 152 4.36 -9.76 -0.04
C ASN A 152 5.20 -10.00 1.23
N ARG A 153 6.48 -10.33 1.05
CA ARG A 153 7.43 -10.56 2.15
C ARG A 153 7.55 -9.33 3.06
N VAL A 154 7.70 -8.14 2.48
CA VAL A 154 7.84 -6.88 3.24
C VAL A 154 6.56 -6.54 4.01
N ILE A 155 5.39 -6.68 3.40
CA ILE A 155 4.11 -6.39 4.05
C ILE A 155 3.86 -7.33 5.23
N TRP A 156 4.13 -8.63 5.08
CA TRP A 156 3.99 -9.57 6.18
C TRP A 156 5.01 -9.36 7.29
N ALA A 157 6.27 -9.03 6.97
CA ALA A 157 7.25 -8.65 7.98
C ALA A 157 6.81 -7.41 8.78
N MET A 158 6.15 -6.46 8.13
CA MET A 158 5.58 -5.27 8.78
C MET A 158 4.36 -5.62 9.65
N ALA A 159 3.46 -6.47 9.17
CA ALA A 159 2.31 -6.94 9.93
C ALA A 159 2.74 -7.71 11.18
N ASP A 160 3.71 -8.62 11.05
CA ASP A 160 4.31 -9.35 12.17
C ASP A 160 4.90 -8.37 13.21
N ALA A 161 5.60 -7.32 12.75
CA ALA A 161 6.23 -6.35 13.64
C ALA A 161 5.24 -5.39 14.31
N GLN A 162 4.14 -5.00 13.65
CA GLN A 162 3.26 -3.90 14.12
C GLN A 162 1.84 -4.31 14.50
N TYR A 163 1.37 -5.50 14.10
CA TYR A 163 0.00 -5.96 14.33
C TYR A 163 -0.02 -7.40 14.87
N ILE A 164 -0.61 -8.34 14.15
CA ILE A 164 -0.73 -9.76 14.48
C ILE A 164 -0.04 -10.54 13.38
N PRO A 165 0.87 -11.48 13.71
CA PRO A 165 1.45 -12.36 12.70
C PRO A 165 0.38 -13.23 12.04
N ASP A 166 0.52 -13.48 10.73
CA ASP A 166 -0.47 -14.20 9.92
C ASP A 166 -0.97 -15.50 10.59
N LYS A 167 -0.02 -16.37 10.96
CA LYS A 167 -0.30 -17.68 11.57
C LYS A 167 -0.98 -17.60 12.94
N GLU A 168 -0.88 -16.45 13.61
CA GLU A 168 -1.48 -16.21 14.93
C GLU A 168 -2.90 -15.63 14.81
N MET A 169 -3.31 -15.17 13.63
CA MET A 169 -4.65 -14.57 13.43
C MET A 169 -5.80 -15.55 13.68
N VAL A 170 -5.53 -16.86 13.71
CA VAL A 170 -6.54 -17.88 14.03
C VAL A 170 -6.83 -18.02 15.54
N ASP A 171 -5.93 -17.55 16.42
CA ASP A 171 -6.14 -17.64 17.87
C ASP A 171 -6.92 -16.42 18.40
N PRO A 172 -8.19 -16.59 18.83
CA PRO A 172 -8.97 -15.51 19.40
C PRO A 172 -8.47 -15.03 20.78
N ARG A 173 -7.55 -15.76 21.42
CA ARG A 173 -6.97 -15.42 22.72
C ARG A 173 -5.58 -14.79 22.62
N TRP A 174 -5.07 -14.60 21.42
CA TRP A 174 -3.75 -14.03 21.20
C TRP A 174 -3.62 -12.63 21.82
N THR A 175 -2.42 -12.29 22.27
CA THR A 175 -2.14 -11.00 22.94
C THR A 175 -0.81 -10.40 22.47
N ARG A 176 -0.71 -9.07 22.52
CA ARG A 176 0.54 -8.33 22.32
C ARG A 176 0.70 -7.25 23.37
N GLY A 177 1.72 -7.41 24.22
CA GLY A 177 1.91 -6.51 25.36
C GLY A 177 0.68 -6.51 26.25
N THR A 178 0.01 -5.36 26.36
CA THR A 178 -1.20 -5.18 27.18
C THR A 178 -2.50 -5.29 26.39
N LEU A 179 -2.46 -5.55 25.08
CA LEU A 179 -3.65 -5.61 24.23
C LEU A 179 -4.08 -7.06 23.99
N SER A 180 -5.35 -7.34 24.26
CA SER A 180 -6.00 -8.59 23.86
C SER A 180 -6.45 -8.56 22.40
N ARG A 181 -6.64 -9.74 21.80
CA ARG A 181 -7.18 -9.86 20.44
C ARG A 181 -8.44 -9.05 20.22
N LEU A 182 -9.41 -9.15 21.14
CA LEU A 182 -10.68 -8.41 21.06
C LEU A 182 -10.47 -6.89 21.05
N GLN A 183 -9.53 -6.37 21.83
CA GLN A 183 -9.22 -4.94 21.84
C GLN A 183 -8.55 -4.49 20.54
N MET A 184 -7.64 -5.30 19.99
CA MET A 184 -7.00 -5.02 18.70
C MET A 184 -8.03 -4.99 17.57
N GLU A 185 -8.91 -5.99 17.50
CA GLU A 185 -9.97 -6.05 16.47
C GLU A 185 -10.99 -4.91 16.62
N LEU A 186 -11.31 -4.47 17.84
CA LEU A 186 -12.16 -3.29 18.06
C LEU A 186 -11.52 -2.02 17.47
N VAL A 187 -10.23 -1.82 17.71
CA VAL A 187 -9.48 -0.68 17.14
C VAL A 187 -9.42 -0.81 15.62
N ALA A 188 -9.07 -1.99 15.09
CA ALA A 188 -9.01 -2.24 13.65
C ALA A 188 -10.36 -1.96 12.98
N THR A 189 -11.46 -2.46 13.55
CA THR A 189 -12.82 -2.23 13.07
C THR A 189 -13.16 -0.74 13.01
N ARG A 190 -12.82 0.02 14.06
CA ARG A 190 -13.10 1.46 14.10
C ARG A 190 -12.27 2.23 13.07
N VAL A 191 -11.00 1.85 12.88
CA VAL A 191 -10.15 2.45 11.84
C VAL A 191 -10.71 2.13 10.45
N SER A 192 -11.07 0.88 10.19
CA SER A 192 -11.66 0.45 8.91
C SER A 192 -12.97 1.20 8.62
N GLN A 193 -13.85 1.34 9.61
CA GLN A 193 -15.10 2.11 9.48
C GLN A 193 -14.82 3.57 9.13
N GLN A 194 -13.89 4.23 9.84
CA GLN A 194 -13.55 5.64 9.59
C GLN A 194 -12.87 5.87 8.23
N ARG A 195 -12.28 4.82 7.66
CA ARG A 195 -11.60 4.85 6.36
C ARG A 195 -12.44 4.28 5.23
N GLU A 196 -13.67 3.88 5.53
CA GLU A 196 -14.58 3.19 4.60
C GLU A 196 -13.92 1.99 3.92
N CYS A 197 -13.09 1.25 4.67
CA CYS A 197 -12.43 0.05 4.24
C CYS A 197 -13.29 -1.16 4.62
N PHE A 198 -14.04 -1.68 3.65
CA PHE A 198 -14.95 -2.80 3.83
C PHE A 198 -14.48 -4.02 3.03
N TYR A 199 -14.69 -5.21 3.59
CA TYR A 199 -14.41 -6.50 2.96
C TYR A 199 -15.70 -7.13 2.43
#